data_AF-A0A950RKZ8-F1
#
_entry.id   AF-A0A950RKZ8-F1
#
_cell.length_a   1.000
_cell.length_b   1.000
_cell.length_c   1.000
_cell.angle_alpha   90.00
_cell.angle_beta   90.00
_cell.angle_gamma   90.00
#
_symmetry.space_group_name_H-M   'P 1'
#
loop_
_entity.id
_entity.type
_entity.pdbx_description
1 polymer ?
#
loop_
_entity_poly.entity_id
_entity_poly.type
_entity_poly.pdbx_seq_one_letter_code
_entity_poly.pdbx_strand_id
1 'polypeptide(L)'
;MLSFFWYLARRMPAFWKPSLRNHLAETSLLLFLLLLFNRQWMHRLLNREGISPWWSLAPVGLFFGYTALRAVHQSHVELEKELDALRRENQDLRRRLTQVTARQEPVESAPNVRERLQSFLEEGQQLCEVCETGKGDLPTERFQDWVSRVEIFLQDNLGSDAVLRFRRYEETEAGLGEGPSQARRELCSTLWGKIDRLEQFLEDLGPE
;
A
#
# COMPACT_ATOMS: atom_id res chain seq x y z
N MET A 1 -9.18 20.56 37.49
CA MET A 1 -10.12 19.44 37.24
C MET A 1 -10.54 19.37 35.77
N LEU A 2 -11.14 20.41 35.18
CA LEU A 2 -11.58 20.41 33.76
C LEU A 2 -10.45 20.19 32.74
N SER A 3 -9.25 20.73 32.98
CA SER A 3 -8.07 20.52 32.12
C SER A 3 -7.60 19.06 32.06
N PHE A 4 -7.72 18.34 33.18
CA PHE A 4 -7.36 16.92 33.26
C PHE A 4 -8.34 16.05 32.46
N PHE A 5 -9.65 16.34 32.56
CA PHE A 5 -10.67 15.67 31.75
C PHE A 5 -10.49 15.90 30.25
N TRP A 6 -10.13 17.13 29.86
CA TRP A 6 -9.90 17.47 28.45
C TRP A 6 -8.65 16.78 27.89
N TYR A 7 -7.59 16.66 28.70
CA TYR A 7 -6.38 15.92 28.34
C TYR A 7 -6.64 14.42 28.16
N LEU A 8 -7.43 13.81 29.07
CA LEU A 8 -7.82 12.40 28.98
C LEU A 8 -8.69 12.11 27.76
N ALA A 9 -9.62 13.02 27.44
CA ALA A 9 -10.51 12.88 26.30
C ALA A 9 -9.77 12.84 24.95
N ARG A 10 -8.70 13.63 24.84
CA ARG A 10 -7.89 13.71 23.61
C ARG A 10 -7.00 12.49 23.38
N ARG A 11 -6.63 11.78 24.45
CA ARG A 11 -5.68 10.66 24.39
C ARG A 11 -6.35 9.29 24.17
N MET A 12 -7.65 9.18 24.41
CA MET A 12 -8.42 7.94 24.22
C MET A 12 -9.70 8.19 23.40
N PRO A 13 -9.59 8.46 22.09
CA PRO A 13 -10.75 8.76 21.24
C PRO A 13 -11.74 7.59 21.15
N ALA A 14 -11.27 6.35 21.33
CA ALA A 14 -12.12 5.15 21.37
C ALA A 14 -13.08 5.12 22.57
N PHE A 15 -12.77 5.83 23.66
CA PHE A 15 -13.60 5.92 24.87
C PHE A 15 -14.85 6.79 24.67
N TRP A 16 -14.89 7.61 23.61
CA TRP A 16 -15.99 8.53 23.27
C TRP A 16 -16.89 8.01 22.15
N LYS A 17 -16.91 6.68 21.93
CA LYS A 17 -17.91 6.07 21.05
C LYS A 17 -19.33 6.36 21.58
N PRO A 18 -20.33 6.54 20.69
CA PRO A 18 -21.70 6.89 21.09
C PRO A 18 -22.32 5.91 22.10
N SER A 19 -21.94 4.63 22.05
CA SER A 19 -22.37 3.60 23.01
C SER A 19 -21.97 3.92 24.46
N LEU A 20 -20.76 4.45 24.66
CA LEU A 20 -20.24 4.79 25.98
C LEU A 20 -20.90 6.06 26.55
N ARG A 21 -21.31 7.00 25.68
CA ARG A 21 -22.07 8.19 26.09
C ARG A 21 -23.43 7.83 26.67
N ASN A 22 -24.12 6.85 26.07
CA ASN A 22 -25.40 6.37 26.56
C ASN A 22 -25.25 5.65 27.91
N HIS A 23 -24.23 4.81 28.05
CA HIS A 23 -23.96 4.14 29.34
C HIS A 23 -23.51 5.11 30.45
N LEU A 24 -22.74 6.16 30.14
CA LEU A 24 -22.38 7.20 31.11
C LEU A 24 -23.58 8.04 31.53
N ALA A 25 -24.50 8.34 30.61
CA ALA A 25 -25.75 9.02 30.95
C ALA A 25 -26.66 8.13 31.83
N GLU A 26 -26.82 6.85 31.49
CA GLU A 26 -27.63 5.90 32.27
C GLU A 26 -27.05 5.67 33.66
N THR A 27 -25.74 5.49 33.77
CA THR A 27 -25.07 5.26 35.05
C THR A 27 -25.04 6.51 35.92
N SER A 28 -24.83 7.71 35.37
CA SER A 28 -24.93 8.96 36.14
C SER A 28 -26.35 9.22 36.64
N LEU A 29 -27.38 8.89 35.85
CA LEU A 29 -28.79 9.02 36.25
C LEU A 29 -29.17 7.98 37.32
N LEU A 30 -28.67 6.75 37.20
CA LEU A 30 -28.80 5.71 38.24
C LEU A 30 -28.10 6.10 39.53
N LEU A 31 -26.87 6.62 39.46
CA LEU A 31 -26.09 7.01 40.63
C LEU A 31 -26.69 8.26 41.31
N PHE A 32 -27.23 9.19 40.52
CA PHE A 32 -28.02 10.32 40.99
C PHE A 32 -29.32 9.86 41.68
N LEU A 33 -30.05 8.91 41.09
CA LEU A 33 -31.26 8.31 41.70
C LEU A 33 -30.94 7.54 42.98
N LEU A 34 -29.83 6.80 43.03
CA LEU A 34 -29.36 6.08 44.21
C LEU A 34 -28.97 7.03 45.35
N LEU A 35 -28.34 8.16 45.01
CA LEU A 35 -28.04 9.25 45.94
C LEU A 35 -29.29 9.99 46.42
N LEU A 36 -30.28 10.21 45.54
CA LEU A 36 -31.54 10.87 45.85
C LEU A 36 -32.45 10.03 46.74
N PHE A 37 -32.58 8.73 46.44
CA PHE A 37 -33.47 7.83 47.18
C PHE A 37 -32.90 7.39 48.53
N ASN A 38 -31.59 7.55 48.77
CA ASN A 38 -30.95 7.02 49.96
C ASN A 38 -30.26 8.08 50.84
N ARG A 39 -30.89 9.25 50.97
CA ARG A 39 -30.43 10.36 51.83
C ARG A 39 -30.17 9.93 53.28
N GLN A 40 -30.95 8.98 53.79
CA GLN A 40 -30.83 8.45 55.16
C GLN A 40 -29.60 7.55 55.35
N TRP A 41 -29.14 6.89 54.29
CA TRP A 41 -27.91 6.07 54.28
C TRP A 41 -26.66 6.93 54.26
N MET A 42 -26.69 8.03 53.50
CA MET A 42 -25.57 8.97 53.40
C MET A 42 -25.22 9.55 54.78
N HIS A 43 -26.24 9.93 55.56
CA HIS A 43 -26.04 10.39 56.94
C HIS A 43 -25.51 9.28 57.88
N ARG A 44 -25.92 8.01 57.69
CA ARG A 44 -25.40 6.89 58.50
C ARG A 44 -23.96 6.49 58.15
N LEU A 45 -23.56 6.66 56.89
CA LEU A 45 -22.17 6.43 56.46
C LEU A 45 -21.24 7.55 56.90
N LEU A 46 -21.67 8.82 56.80
CA LEU A 46 -20.84 9.97 57.17
C LEU A 46 -20.63 10.12 58.69
N ASN A 47 -21.54 9.58 59.52
CA ASN A 47 -21.43 9.63 60.98
C ASN A 47 -20.71 8.42 61.61
N ARG A 48 -20.21 7.46 60.82
CA ARG A 48 -19.38 6.36 61.33
C ARG A 48 -17.92 6.78 61.25
N GLU A 49 -17.36 7.19 62.39
CA GLU A 49 -15.94 7.51 62.53
C GLU A 49 -15.08 6.37 61.96
N GLY A 50 -14.37 6.63 60.86
CA GLY A 50 -13.35 5.73 60.31
C GLY A 50 -13.63 5.10 58.94
N ILE A 51 -14.87 5.08 58.42
CA ILE A 51 -15.13 4.57 57.06
C ILE A 51 -15.24 5.73 56.10
N SER A 52 -14.22 5.88 55.26
CA SER A 52 -14.20 6.99 54.35
C SER A 52 -15.21 6.87 53.20
N PRO A 53 -15.87 7.97 52.77
CA PRO A 53 -16.86 7.99 51.69
C PRO A 53 -16.42 7.33 50.38
N TRP A 54 -15.12 7.28 50.08
CA TRP A 54 -14.60 6.64 48.86
C TRP A 54 -14.82 5.12 48.81
N TRP A 55 -15.03 4.45 49.94
CA TRP A 55 -15.39 3.02 49.93
C TRP A 55 -16.78 2.76 49.34
N SER A 56 -17.68 3.74 49.36
CA SER A 56 -18.98 3.63 48.66
C SER A 56 -18.83 3.70 47.13
N LEU A 57 -17.74 4.30 46.64
CA LEU A 57 -17.41 4.36 45.21
C LEU A 57 -16.65 3.11 44.73
N ALA A 58 -16.09 2.31 45.62
CA ALA A 58 -15.30 1.13 45.25
C ALA A 58 -16.12 0.10 44.43
N PRO A 59 -17.36 -0.28 44.81
CA PRO A 59 -18.16 -1.20 44.00
C PRO A 59 -18.52 -0.64 42.63
N VAL A 60 -18.77 0.67 42.54
CA VAL A 60 -19.06 1.36 41.28
C VAL A 60 -17.83 1.34 40.38
N GLY A 61 -16.65 1.72 40.91
CA GLY A 61 -15.39 1.67 40.18
C GLY A 61 -15.03 0.26 39.70
N LEU A 62 -15.27 -0.76 40.53
CA LEU A 62 -15.03 -2.17 40.18
C LEU A 62 -15.98 -2.64 39.07
N PHE A 63 -17.26 -2.25 39.14
CA PHE A 63 -18.24 -2.52 38.09
C PHE A 63 -17.84 -1.86 36.76
N PHE A 64 -17.46 -0.58 36.78
CA PHE A 64 -16.98 0.12 35.58
C PHE A 64 -15.69 -0.46 35.02
N GLY A 65 -14.74 -0.81 35.90
CA GLY A 65 -13.49 -1.46 35.50
C GLY A 65 -13.78 -2.80 34.81
N TYR A 66 -14.68 -3.60 35.39
CA TYR A 66 -15.09 -4.87 34.82
C TYR A 66 -15.80 -4.72 33.47
N THR A 67 -16.73 -3.77 33.32
CA THR A 67 -17.44 -3.55 32.05
C THR A 67 -16.51 -3.03 30.95
N ALA A 68 -15.58 -2.14 31.29
CA ALA A 68 -14.56 -1.65 30.37
C ALA A 68 -13.61 -2.78 29.93
N LEU A 69 -13.12 -3.59 30.88
CA LEU A 69 -12.26 -4.74 30.57
C LEU A 69 -12.98 -5.74 29.66
N ARG A 70 -14.27 -6.01 29.94
CA ARG A 70 -15.10 -6.91 29.15
C ARG A 70 -15.31 -6.40 27.73
N ALA A 71 -15.58 -5.10 27.55
CA ALA A 71 -15.75 -4.50 26.23
C ALA A 71 -14.46 -4.54 25.40
N VAL A 72 -13.30 -4.28 26.04
CA VAL A 72 -11.99 -4.40 25.40
C VAL A 72 -11.74 -5.85 24.98
N HIS A 73 -11.98 -6.81 25.86
CA HIS A 73 -11.80 -8.23 25.56
C HIS A 73 -12.68 -8.69 24.39
N GLN A 74 -13.94 -8.25 24.34
CA GLN A 74 -14.84 -8.54 23.22
C GLN A 74 -14.30 -8.00 21.89
N SER A 75 -13.78 -6.76 21.89
CA SER A 75 -13.20 -6.17 20.67
C SER A 75 -11.95 -6.90 20.18
N HIS A 76 -11.10 -7.40 21.10
CA HIS A 76 -9.94 -8.21 20.74
C HIS A 76 -10.35 -9.55 20.13
N VAL A 77 -11.37 -10.21 20.70
CA VAL A 77 -11.89 -11.48 20.15
C VAL A 77 -12.51 -11.29 18.76
N GLU A 78 -13.19 -10.16 18.52
CA GLU A 78 -13.72 -9.83 17.19
C GLU A 78 -12.60 -9.58 16.16
N LEU A 79 -11.58 -8.80 16.54
CA LEU A 79 -10.40 -8.55 15.71
C LEU A 79 -9.62 -9.84 15.39
N GLU A 80 -9.46 -10.75 16.36
CA GLU A 80 -8.82 -12.05 16.13
C GLU A 80 -9.63 -12.90 15.13
N LYS A 81 -10.96 -12.89 15.23
CA LYS A 81 -11.83 -13.59 14.26
C LYS A 81 -11.71 -13.00 12.86
N GLU A 82 -11.63 -11.67 12.73
CA GLU A 82 -11.43 -11.01 11.44
C GLU A 82 -10.06 -11.34 10.84
N LEU A 83 -9.00 -11.35 11.65
CA LEU A 83 -7.66 -11.75 11.21
C LEU A 83 -7.62 -13.20 10.74
N ASP A 84 -8.28 -14.12 11.46
CA ASP A 84 -8.35 -15.52 11.07
C ASP A 84 -9.21 -15.73 9.81
N ALA A 85 -10.27 -14.95 9.62
CA ALA A 85 -11.05 -14.95 8.38
C ALA A 85 -10.20 -14.48 7.19
N LEU A 86 -9.50 -13.35 7.34
CA LEU A 86 -8.61 -12.80 6.30
C LEU A 86 -7.43 -13.73 5.97
N ARG A 87 -6.89 -14.44 6.97
CA ARG A 87 -5.85 -15.46 6.75
C ARG A 87 -6.39 -16.63 5.94
N ARG A 88 -7.60 -17.10 6.22
CA ARG A 88 -8.25 -18.16 5.44
C ARG A 88 -8.52 -17.72 4.00
N GLU A 89 -9.01 -16.49 3.81
CA GLU A 89 -9.20 -15.92 2.48
C GLU A 89 -7.89 -15.80 1.71
N ASN A 90 -6.83 -15.31 2.34
CA ASN A 90 -5.49 -15.27 1.72
C ASN A 90 -4.98 -16.66 1.35
N GLN A 91 -5.19 -17.66 2.20
CA GLN A 91 -4.82 -19.04 1.90
C GLN A 91 -5.64 -19.61 0.74
N ASP A 92 -6.94 -19.33 0.69
CA ASP A 92 -7.80 -19.78 -0.40
C ASP A 92 -7.43 -19.10 -1.73
N LEU A 93 -7.18 -17.78 -1.70
CA LEU A 93 -6.67 -17.04 -2.86
C LEU A 93 -5.33 -17.57 -3.33
N ARG A 94 -4.39 -17.86 -2.42
CA ARG A 94 -3.11 -18.51 -2.77
C ARG A 94 -3.33 -19.86 -3.42
N ARG A 95 -4.22 -20.70 -2.89
CA ARG A 95 -4.55 -22.00 -3.50
C ARG A 95 -5.18 -21.85 -4.87
N ARG A 96 -6.09 -20.89 -5.06
CA ARG A 96 -6.69 -20.58 -6.37
C ARG A 96 -5.64 -20.08 -7.35
N LEU A 97 -4.73 -19.20 -6.93
CA LEU A 97 -3.59 -18.80 -7.74
C LEU A 97 -2.75 -20.01 -8.12
N THR A 98 -2.38 -20.86 -7.16
CA THR A 98 -1.59 -22.07 -7.45
C THR A 98 -2.33 -23.01 -8.41
N GLN A 99 -3.65 -23.15 -8.30
CA GLN A 99 -4.47 -23.97 -9.21
C GLN A 99 -4.62 -23.35 -10.60
N VAL A 100 -4.73 -22.03 -10.71
CA VAL A 100 -4.75 -21.32 -12.00
C VAL A 100 -3.38 -21.43 -12.65
N THR A 101 -2.30 -21.22 -11.89
CA THR A 101 -0.91 -21.39 -12.32
C THR A 101 -0.54 -22.84 -12.62
N ALA A 102 -1.23 -23.83 -12.04
CA ALA A 102 -1.01 -25.26 -12.33
C ALA A 102 -1.93 -25.84 -13.41
N ARG A 103 -3.08 -25.18 -13.70
CA ARG A 103 -3.93 -25.48 -14.88
C ARG A 103 -3.41 -24.81 -16.14
N GLN A 104 -2.67 -23.72 -15.99
CA GLN A 104 -1.61 -23.40 -16.92
C GLN A 104 -0.57 -24.51 -16.73
N GLU A 105 -0.42 -25.39 -17.72
CA GLU A 105 0.69 -26.33 -17.83
C GLU A 105 2.04 -25.64 -17.54
N PRO A 106 3.11 -26.38 -17.17
CA PRO A 106 4.41 -25.78 -16.93
C PRO A 106 4.74 -24.94 -18.15
N VAL A 107 4.97 -23.65 -17.95
CA VAL A 107 5.56 -22.82 -18.99
C VAL A 107 6.99 -23.34 -19.15
N GLU A 108 7.14 -24.42 -19.92
CA GLU A 108 8.25 -24.58 -20.84
C GLU A 108 8.45 -23.21 -21.48
N SER A 109 9.65 -22.64 -21.29
CA SER A 109 10.04 -21.27 -21.63
C SER A 109 9.35 -20.16 -20.83
N ALA A 110 9.86 -19.87 -19.62
CA ALA A 110 10.11 -18.45 -19.33
C ALA A 110 10.72 -17.89 -20.63
N PRO A 111 10.10 -16.90 -21.30
CA PRO A 111 10.59 -16.43 -22.59
C PRO A 111 12.07 -16.18 -22.38
N ASN A 112 12.94 -16.87 -23.14
CA ASN A 112 14.37 -16.74 -22.92
C ASN A 112 14.65 -15.25 -23.04
N VAL A 113 14.88 -14.58 -21.90
CA VAL A 113 14.86 -13.12 -21.81
C VAL A 113 15.85 -12.57 -22.83
N ARG A 114 16.92 -13.35 -23.05
CA ARG A 114 17.90 -13.22 -24.10
C ARG A 114 17.33 -13.21 -25.52
N GLU A 115 16.60 -14.25 -25.93
CA GLU A 115 16.01 -14.34 -27.28
C GLU A 115 15.07 -13.17 -27.55
N ARG A 116 14.28 -12.78 -26.54
CA ARG A 116 13.35 -11.66 -26.71
C ARG A 116 14.08 -10.31 -26.79
N LEU A 117 15.13 -10.11 -25.99
CA LEU A 117 15.99 -8.93 -26.09
C LEU A 117 16.73 -8.89 -27.44
N GLN A 118 17.21 -10.02 -27.95
CA GLN A 118 17.81 -10.11 -29.29
C GLN A 118 16.82 -9.71 -30.39
N SER A 119 15.57 -10.18 -30.32
CA SER A 119 14.53 -9.74 -31.24
C SER A 119 14.27 -8.22 -31.19
N PHE A 120 14.32 -7.61 -30.01
CA PHE A 120 14.20 -6.15 -29.90
C PHE A 120 15.42 -5.39 -30.44
N LEU A 121 16.62 -5.96 -30.32
CA LEU A 121 17.83 -5.41 -30.92
C LEU A 121 17.78 -5.43 -32.44
N GLU A 122 17.39 -6.56 -33.03
CA GLU A 122 17.23 -6.68 -34.49
C GLU A 122 16.20 -5.67 -35.01
N GLU A 123 15.07 -5.51 -34.32
CA GLU A 123 14.04 -4.53 -34.67
C GLU A 123 14.56 -3.08 -34.54
N GLY A 124 15.33 -2.79 -33.49
CA GLY A 124 15.99 -1.49 -33.31
C GLY A 124 17.01 -1.19 -34.42
N GLN A 125 17.82 -2.17 -34.81
CA GLN A 125 18.80 -2.05 -35.90
C GLN A 125 18.11 -1.80 -37.25
N GLN A 126 17.00 -2.49 -37.53
CA GLN A 126 16.18 -2.23 -38.71
C GLN A 126 15.61 -0.79 -38.72
N LEU A 127 15.19 -0.27 -37.56
CA LEU A 127 14.76 1.12 -37.45
C LEU A 127 15.92 2.08 -37.73
N CYS A 128 17.14 1.79 -37.27
CA CYS A 128 18.33 2.58 -37.59
C CYS A 128 18.60 2.61 -39.10
N GLU A 129 18.55 1.47 -39.79
CA GLU A 129 18.75 1.40 -41.25
C GLU A 129 17.74 2.27 -42.01
N VAL A 130 16.47 2.24 -41.59
CA VAL A 130 15.41 3.09 -42.18
C VAL A 130 15.69 4.57 -41.92
N CYS A 131 16.18 4.93 -40.74
CA CYS A 131 16.54 6.30 -40.44
C CYS A 131 17.77 6.79 -41.22
N GLU A 132 18.78 5.94 -41.43
CA GLU A 132 20.02 6.28 -42.16
C GLU A 132 19.83 6.34 -43.68
N THR A 133 19.11 5.38 -44.26
CA THR A 133 18.84 5.34 -45.71
C THR A 133 18.00 6.54 -46.17
N GLY A 134 17.27 7.14 -45.25
CA GLY A 134 16.57 8.40 -45.44
C GLY A 134 15.43 8.35 -46.46
N LYS A 135 15.05 7.15 -46.92
CA LYS A 135 13.94 6.90 -47.84
C LYS A 135 12.65 6.77 -47.04
N GLY A 136 11.77 7.75 -47.17
CA GLY A 136 10.45 7.77 -46.55
C GLY A 136 10.33 8.72 -45.37
N ASP A 137 9.13 8.72 -44.76
CA ASP A 137 8.79 9.53 -43.60
C ASP A 137 9.59 9.08 -42.36
N LEU A 138 9.78 9.99 -41.41
CA LEU A 138 10.44 9.69 -40.15
C LEU A 138 9.65 8.61 -39.40
N PRO A 139 10.25 7.46 -39.03
CA PRO A 139 9.52 6.37 -38.37
C PRO A 139 9.26 6.65 -36.88
N THR A 140 8.86 7.87 -36.54
CA THR A 140 8.67 8.32 -35.15
C THR A 140 7.63 7.47 -34.42
N GLU A 141 6.51 7.14 -35.09
CA GLU A 141 5.45 6.31 -34.50
C GLU A 141 5.95 4.89 -34.23
N ARG A 142 6.67 4.29 -35.18
CA ARG A 142 7.26 2.94 -34.99
C ARG A 142 8.33 2.93 -33.91
N PHE A 143 9.13 3.99 -33.83
CA PHE A 143 10.10 4.16 -32.77
C PHE A 143 9.43 4.22 -31.38
N GLN A 144 8.38 5.04 -31.23
CA GLN A 144 7.66 5.17 -29.96
C GLN A 144 6.96 3.86 -29.56
N ASP A 145 6.38 3.14 -30.53
CA ASP A 145 5.80 1.81 -30.30
C ASP A 145 6.88 0.82 -29.82
N TRP A 146 8.02 0.76 -30.52
CA TRP A 146 9.14 -0.09 -30.13
C TRP A 146 9.64 0.22 -28.72
N VAL A 147 9.87 1.51 -28.39
CA VAL A 147 10.26 1.94 -27.04
C VAL A 147 9.25 1.46 -26.00
N SER A 148 7.96 1.66 -26.25
CA SER A 148 6.89 1.27 -25.32
C SER A 148 6.88 -0.25 -25.08
N ARG A 149 7.04 -1.05 -26.14
CA ARG A 149 7.12 -2.52 -26.04
C ARG A 149 8.34 -2.99 -25.26
N VAL A 150 9.49 -2.36 -25.49
CA VAL A 150 10.73 -2.66 -24.76
C VAL A 150 10.56 -2.31 -23.27
N GLU A 151 10.00 -1.15 -22.95
CA GLU A 151 9.79 -0.75 -21.56
C GLU A 151 8.88 -1.69 -20.78
N ILE A 152 7.75 -2.11 -21.39
CA ILE A 152 6.85 -3.09 -20.78
C ILE A 152 7.61 -4.40 -20.54
N PHE A 153 8.36 -4.88 -21.52
CA PHE A 153 9.14 -6.11 -21.38
C PHE A 153 10.20 -6.01 -20.28
N LEU A 154 10.98 -4.92 -20.23
CA LEU A 154 11.98 -4.70 -19.19
C LEU A 154 11.33 -4.60 -17.81
N GLN A 155 10.18 -3.94 -17.70
CA GLN A 155 9.43 -3.83 -16.45
C GLN A 155 8.99 -5.21 -15.93
N ASP A 156 8.49 -6.06 -16.82
CA ASP A 156 7.95 -7.37 -16.48
C ASP A 156 9.05 -8.39 -16.14
N ASN A 157 10.24 -8.28 -16.74
CA ASN A 157 11.29 -9.31 -16.65
C ASN A 157 12.51 -8.90 -15.81
N LEU A 158 12.91 -7.62 -15.86
CA LEU A 158 14.11 -7.09 -15.19
C LEU A 158 13.78 -6.06 -14.10
N GLY A 159 12.53 -5.60 -14.02
CA GLY A 159 12.04 -4.68 -13.01
C GLY A 159 12.25 -3.20 -13.34
N SER A 160 11.82 -2.33 -12.42
CA SER A 160 11.76 -0.88 -12.64
C SER A 160 13.12 -0.20 -12.81
N ASP A 161 14.19 -0.77 -12.26
CA ASP A 161 15.54 -0.21 -12.41
C ASP A 161 16.03 -0.31 -13.87
N ALA A 162 15.74 -1.41 -14.55
CA ALA A 162 16.06 -1.60 -15.96
C ALA A 162 15.35 -0.57 -16.85
N VAL A 163 14.07 -0.27 -16.57
CA VAL A 163 13.32 0.78 -17.28
C VAL A 163 13.95 2.16 -17.08
N LEU A 164 14.34 2.50 -15.84
CA LEU A 164 15.03 3.77 -15.56
C LEU A 164 16.37 3.86 -16.31
N ARG A 165 17.14 2.77 -16.32
CA ARG A 165 18.40 2.64 -17.06
C ARG A 165 18.20 2.80 -18.57
N PHE A 166 17.06 2.36 -19.11
CA PHE A 166 16.71 2.47 -20.54
C PHE A 166 16.21 3.88 -20.93
N ARG A 167 15.48 4.56 -20.03
CA ARG A 167 14.97 5.92 -20.27
C ARG A 167 16.02 7.02 -20.18
N ARG A 168 17.03 6.88 -19.31
CA ARG A 168 17.99 7.95 -18.95
C ARG A 168 18.78 8.55 -20.13
N TYR A 169 18.75 7.96 -21.32
CA TYR A 169 19.39 8.53 -22.52
C TYR A 169 18.62 9.72 -23.14
N GLU A 170 17.36 9.97 -22.74
CA GLU A 170 16.50 11.00 -23.36
C GLU A 170 16.81 12.46 -23.02
N GLU A 171 17.73 12.77 -22.11
CA GLU A 171 17.86 14.14 -21.56
C GLU A 171 19.01 14.99 -22.14
N THR A 172 19.71 14.53 -23.18
CA THR A 172 20.72 15.38 -23.84
C THR A 172 20.03 16.30 -24.85
N GLU A 173 19.53 17.43 -24.35
CA GLU A 173 19.04 18.62 -25.06
C GLU A 173 18.85 18.44 -26.58
N ALA A 174 17.63 18.08 -26.99
CA ALA A 174 17.14 18.29 -28.35
C ALA A 174 17.17 19.80 -28.64
N GLY A 175 18.33 20.30 -29.06
CA GLY A 175 18.53 21.68 -29.43
C GLY A 175 17.63 22.00 -30.61
N LEU A 176 16.73 22.96 -30.41
CA LEU A 176 15.83 23.59 -31.38
C LEU A 176 16.53 23.96 -32.71
N GLY A 177 16.75 22.99 -33.58
CA GLY A 177 17.22 23.24 -34.93
C GLY A 177 16.20 22.72 -35.93
N GLU A 178 15.56 23.67 -36.59
CA GLU A 178 14.34 23.52 -37.39
C GLU A 178 14.62 22.90 -38.78
N GLY A 179 15.15 21.68 -38.82
CA GLY A 179 15.40 20.95 -40.07
C GLY A 179 14.97 19.48 -39.99
N PRO A 180 14.32 18.91 -41.03
CA PRO A 180 13.99 17.48 -41.07
C PRO A 180 15.23 16.58 -41.04
N SER A 181 16.38 17.10 -41.48
CA SER A 181 17.69 16.44 -41.36
C SER A 181 18.21 16.38 -39.92
N GLN A 182 17.84 17.35 -39.08
CA GLN A 182 18.26 17.40 -37.68
C GLN A 182 17.39 16.49 -36.81
N ALA A 183 16.07 16.56 -36.94
CA ALA A 183 15.14 15.66 -36.24
C ALA A 183 15.46 14.18 -36.54
N ARG A 184 15.89 13.88 -37.77
CA ARG A 184 16.36 12.54 -38.15
C ARG A 184 17.64 12.14 -37.42
N ARG A 185 18.64 13.03 -37.34
CA ARG A 185 19.89 12.76 -36.61
C ARG A 185 19.65 12.55 -35.12
N GLU A 186 18.78 13.35 -34.52
CA GLU A 186 18.40 13.23 -33.10
C GLU A 186 17.67 11.90 -32.83
N LEU A 187 16.76 11.51 -33.72
CA LEU A 187 16.08 10.22 -33.61
C LEU A 187 17.05 9.05 -33.79
N CYS A 188 17.96 9.12 -34.77
CA CYS A 188 19.03 8.12 -34.93
C CYS A 188 19.90 8.02 -33.68
N SER A 189 20.38 9.14 -33.13
CA SER A 189 21.26 9.13 -31.96
C SER A 189 20.56 8.58 -30.73
N THR A 190 19.28 8.90 -30.56
CA THR A 190 18.46 8.38 -29.45
C THR A 190 18.25 6.88 -29.58
N LEU A 191 17.95 6.41 -30.80
CA LEU A 191 17.75 4.99 -31.08
C LEU A 191 19.04 4.19 -30.84
N TRP A 192 20.18 4.65 -31.35
CA TRP A 192 21.49 4.03 -31.10
C TRP A 192 21.81 3.91 -29.62
N GLY A 193 21.55 4.95 -28.82
CA GLY A 193 21.76 4.90 -27.37
C GLY A 193 20.86 3.90 -26.66
N LYS A 194 19.61 3.74 -27.12
CA LYS A 194 18.69 2.73 -26.57
C LYS A 194 19.08 1.30 -26.97
N ILE A 195 19.62 1.10 -28.19
CA ILE A 195 20.14 -0.19 -28.65
C ILE A 195 21.37 -0.60 -27.84
N ASP A 196 22.36 0.29 -27.68
CA ASP A 196 23.55 0.04 -26.85
C ASP A 196 23.16 -0.36 -25.41
N ARG A 197 22.08 0.23 -24.89
CA ARG A 197 21.57 -0.12 -23.57
C ARG A 197 20.96 -1.52 -23.51
N LEU A 198 20.29 -1.96 -24.56
CA LEU A 198 19.77 -3.32 -24.67
C LEU A 198 20.91 -4.34 -24.81
N GLU A 199 21.99 -4.00 -25.53
CA GLU A 199 23.20 -4.83 -25.60
C GLU A 199 23.85 -4.98 -24.23
N GLN A 200 23.96 -3.90 -23.45
CA GLN A 200 24.44 -3.96 -22.07
C GLN A 200 23.57 -4.85 -21.18
N PHE A 201 22.24 -4.85 -21.35
CA PHE A 201 21.39 -5.78 -20.62
C PHE A 201 21.64 -7.24 -21.02
N LEU A 202 21.93 -7.51 -22.28
CA LEU A 202 22.33 -8.85 -22.73
C LEU A 202 23.68 -9.29 -22.15
N GLU A 203 24.64 -8.37 -22.03
CA GLU A 203 25.93 -8.64 -21.39
C GLU A 203 25.77 -8.89 -19.88
N ASP A 204 24.97 -8.06 -19.20
CA ASP A 204 24.66 -8.19 -17.76
C ASP A 204 24.05 -9.56 -17.42
N LEU A 205 23.34 -10.19 -18.37
CA LEU A 205 22.75 -11.53 -18.22
C LEU A 205 23.77 -12.68 -18.30
N GLY A 206 24.99 -12.43 -18.78
CA GLY A 206 26.07 -13.41 -18.89
C GLY A 206 25.92 -14.43 -20.03
N PRO A 207 27.00 -15.16 -20.40
CA PRO A 207 26.90 -16.32 -21.28
C PRO A 207 26.31 -17.52 -20.51
N GLU A 208 25.21 -18.09 -21.04
CA GLU A 208 24.67 -19.40 -20.60
C GLU A 208 25.74 -20.50 -20.56
#